data_AF-A0AAD9IQR6-F1
#
_entry.id   AF-A0AAD9IQR6-F1
#
_cell.length_a   1.000
_cell.length_b   1.000
_cell.length_c   1.000
_cell.angle_alpha   90.00
_cell.angle_beta   90.00
_cell.angle_gamma   90.00
#
_symmetry.space_group_name_H-M   'P 1'
#
loop_
_entity.id
_entity.type
_entity.pdbx_description
1 polymer ?
#
loop_
_entity_poly.entity_id
_entity_poly.type
_entity_poly.pdbx_seq_one_letter_code
_entity_poly.pdbx_strand_id
1 'polypeptide(L)'
;MIIDDGRWTVILRRKDGSVNFDREWENYKFGFGSLEGEFWADGRNYSLRVDLESYDGEAIFAIYSSFSVGPESDNYRLHVGGYS
;
A
#
# COMPACT_ATOMS: atom_id res chain seq x y z
N MET A 1 -6.92 14.40 3.88
CA MET A 1 -7.18 13.98 2.49
C MET A 1 -8.08 12.75 2.54
N ILE A 2 -9.38 12.90 2.28
CA ILE A 2 -10.29 11.76 2.11
C ILE A 2 -10.16 11.39 0.64
N ILE A 3 -9.52 10.24 0.37
CA ILE A 3 -9.33 9.73 -0.98
C ILE A 3 -10.64 9.04 -1.38
N ASP A 4 -11.33 9.60 -2.38
CA ASP A 4 -12.47 9.05 -3.12
C ASP A 4 -13.43 8.16 -2.30
N ASP A 5 -14.36 8.78 -1.56
CA ASP A 5 -15.66 8.23 -1.15
C ASP A 5 -15.66 6.80 -0.55
N GLY A 6 -14.55 6.36 0.05
CA GLY A 6 -14.44 5.03 0.69
C GLY A 6 -14.18 3.85 -0.25
N ARG A 7 -13.67 4.07 -1.47
CA ARG A 7 -13.37 3.00 -2.44
C ARG A 7 -11.98 2.37 -2.32
N TRP A 8 -11.14 2.86 -1.42
CA TRP A 8 -9.74 2.45 -1.30
C TRP A 8 -9.44 1.84 0.07
N THR A 9 -8.76 0.70 0.07
CA THR A 9 -8.18 0.10 1.27
C THR A 9 -6.74 0.55 1.43
N VAL A 10 -6.39 1.12 2.58
CA VAL A 10 -5.03 1.60 2.85
C VAL A 10 -4.16 0.43 3.33
N ILE A 11 -3.12 0.10 2.54
CA ILE A 11 -2.17 -0.97 2.88
C ILE A 11 -0.84 -0.46 3.47
N LEU A 12 -0.51 0.82 3.28
CA LEU A 12 0.68 1.47 3.84
C LEU A 12 0.43 2.98 4.00
N ARG A 13 0.92 3.56 5.10
CA ARG A 13 0.84 5.01 5.36
C ARG A 13 2.08 5.52 6.07
N ARG A 14 2.69 6.59 5.56
CA ARG A 14 3.76 7.33 6.25
C ARG A 14 3.40 8.81 6.24
N LYS A 15 3.49 9.46 7.41
CA LYS A 15 3.11 10.88 7.56
C LYS A 15 4.03 11.68 8.49
N ASP A 16 4.53 11.06 9.56
CA ASP A 16 5.18 11.78 10.66
C ASP A 16 6.48 11.12 11.15
N GLY A 17 6.86 9.97 10.58
CA GLY A 17 8.06 9.24 10.99
C GLY A 17 7.97 8.56 12.36
N SER A 18 6.79 8.52 13.00
CA SER A 18 6.59 7.94 14.35
C SER A 18 6.83 6.43 14.43
N VAL A 19 6.72 5.72 13.31
CA VAL A 19 6.91 4.27 13.23
C VAL A 19 8.23 3.96 12.51
N ASN A 20 9.09 3.16 13.15
CA ASN A 20 10.28 2.61 12.52
C ASN A 20 9.89 1.51 11.51
N PHE A 21 10.38 1.61 10.27
CA PHE A 21 10.19 0.64 9.20
C PHE A 21 11.42 -0.27 9.00
N ASP A 22 12.55 -0.01 9.65
CA ASP A 22 13.68 -0.96 9.66
C ASP A 22 13.35 -2.14 10.59
N ARG A 23 12.81 -3.21 10.00
CA ARG A 23 12.20 -4.35 10.71
C ARG A 23 12.58 -5.68 10.08
N GLU A 24 12.54 -6.73 10.89
CA GLU A 24 12.69 -8.11 10.42
C GLU A 24 11.51 -8.56 9.55
N TRP A 25 11.74 -9.57 8.72
CA TRP A 25 10.77 -10.11 7.76
C TRP A 25 9.41 -10.46 8.36
N GLU A 26 9.40 -11.08 9.54
CA GLU A 26 8.16 -11.50 10.20
C GLU A 26 7.22 -10.32 10.47
N ASN A 27 7.77 -9.14 10.78
CA ASN A 27 6.97 -7.94 11.00
C ASN A 27 6.28 -7.50 9.70
N TYR A 28 6.97 -7.56 8.56
CA TYR A 28 6.36 -7.21 7.27
C TYR A 28 5.28 -8.20 6.84
N LYS A 29 5.46 -9.49 7.17
CA LYS A 29 4.49 -10.54 6.87
C LYS A 29 3.20 -10.39 7.67
N PHE A 30 3.30 -10.14 8.98
CA PHE A 30 2.15 -10.06 9.87
C PHE A 30 1.59 -8.64 10.03
N GLY A 31 2.33 -7.63 9.57
CA GLY A 31 2.00 -6.22 9.76
C GLY A 31 2.52 -5.65 11.07
N PHE A 32 2.69 -4.33 11.11
CA PHE A 32 3.09 -3.58 12.30
C PHE A 32 2.50 -2.16 12.26
N GLY A 33 2.44 -1.51 13.43
CA GLY A 33 1.82 -0.20 13.59
C GLY A 33 0.31 -0.28 13.84
N SER A 34 -0.41 0.82 13.60
CA SER A 34 -1.87 0.88 13.73
C SER A 34 -2.49 0.89 12.34
N LEU A 35 -3.18 -0.20 12.01
CA LEU A 35 -4.06 -0.31 10.85
C LEU A 35 -5.49 -0.07 11.35
N GLU A 36 -6.15 0.96 10.85
CA GLU A 36 -7.61 0.98 10.90
C GLU A 36 -8.12 0.13 9.73
N GLY A 37 -8.35 -1.16 9.98
CA GLY A 37 -9.08 -2.06 9.07
C GLY A 37 -8.51 -3.47 8.95
N GLU A 38 -9.41 -4.46 8.90
CA GLU A 38 -9.13 -5.84 8.48
C GLU A 38 -9.70 -6.05 7.07
N PHE A 39 -8.93 -6.67 6.15
CA PHE A 39 -9.51 -7.18 4.91
C PHE A 39 -8.71 -8.37 4.37
N TRP A 40 -9.39 -9.22 3.59
CA TRP A 40 -8.81 -10.33 2.86
C TRP A 40 -8.92 -10.06 1.36
N ALA A 41 -7.80 -10.10 0.64
CA ALA A 41 -7.78 -9.99 -0.81
C ALA A 41 -7.99 -11.37 -1.43
N ASP A 42 -9.14 -11.61 -2.08
CA ASP A 42 -9.31 -12.75 -3.00
C ASP A 42 -8.52 -12.46 -4.30
N GLY A 43 -8.18 -13.49 -5.09
CA GLY A 43 -7.27 -13.41 -6.25
C GLY A 43 -7.76 -12.58 -7.45
N ARG A 44 -8.29 -11.37 -7.23
CA ARG A 44 -8.65 -10.37 -8.23
C ARG A 44 -7.47 -9.43 -8.49
N ASN A 45 -7.40 -8.94 -9.73
CA ASN A 45 -6.54 -7.80 -10.06
C ASN A 45 -7.14 -6.57 -9.39
N TYR A 46 -6.40 -5.99 -8.43
CA TYR A 46 -6.75 -4.71 -7.83
C TYR A 46 -6.12 -3.57 -8.63
N SER A 47 -6.61 -2.36 -8.45
CA SER A 47 -5.86 -1.17 -8.80
C SER A 47 -5.05 -0.71 -7.58
N LEU A 48 -3.87 -0.15 -7.80
CA LEU A 48 -3.04 0.46 -6.76
C LEU A 48 -2.97 1.95 -7.01
N ARG A 49 -3.24 2.74 -5.96
CA ARG A 49 -3.01 4.18 -5.94
C ARG A 49 -1.92 4.49 -4.93
N VAL A 50 -0.96 5.32 -5.33
CA VAL A 50 0.13 5.80 -4.47
C VAL A 50 0.06 7.32 -4.44
N ASP A 51 -0.33 7.89 -3.31
CA ASP A 51 -0.30 9.33 -3.06
C ASP A 51 1.03 9.69 -2.37
N LEU A 52 1.70 10.72 -2.87
CA LEU A 52 2.97 11.24 -2.34
C LEU A 52 2.83 12.74 -2.12
N GLU A 53 3.33 13.22 -0.98
CA GLU A 53 3.38 14.64 -0.65
C GLU A 53 4.83 15.02 -0.36
N SER A 54 5.30 16.09 -0.99
CA SER A 54 6.62 16.67 -0.72
C SER A 54 6.60 17.54 0.55
N TYR A 55 7.78 17.87 1.07
CA TYR A 55 7.90 18.75 2.24
C TYR A 55 7.35 20.16 2.01
N ASP A 56 7.29 20.61 0.75
CA ASP A 56 6.75 21.91 0.35
C ASP A 56 5.21 21.87 0.16
N GLY A 57 4.57 20.72 0.45
CA GLY A 57 3.13 20.52 0.37
C GLY A 57 2.59 20.19 -1.03
N GLU A 58 3.47 20.02 -2.02
CA GLU A 58 3.06 19.53 -3.34
C GLU A 58 2.66 18.05 -3.24
N ALA A 59 1.42 17.74 -3.62
CA ALA A 59 0.88 16.39 -3.61
C ALA A 59 0.69 15.86 -5.04
N ILE A 60 1.18 14.64 -5.28
CA ILE A 60 1.03 13.91 -6.53
C ILE A 60 0.45 12.53 -6.26
N PHE A 61 -0.09 11.89 -7.29
CA PHE A 61 -0.51 10.49 -7.21
C PHE A 61 -0.10 9.72 -8.46
N ALA A 62 0.06 8.41 -8.30
CA ALA A 62 0.25 7.45 -9.38
C ALA A 62 -0.82 6.37 -9.28
N ILE A 63 -1.40 5.97 -10.42
CA ILE A 63 -2.36 4.87 -10.48
C ILE A 63 -1.80 3.74 -11.34
N TYR A 64 -1.95 2.51 -10.84
CA TYR A 64 -1.70 1.28 -11.57
C TYR A 64 -3.02 0.53 -11.69
N SER A 65 -3.44 0.26 -12.93
CA SER A 65 -4.70 -0.45 -13.19
C SER A 65 -4.65 -1.94 -12.83
N SER A 66 -3.45 -2.52 -12.72
CA SER A 66 -3.22 -3.90 -12.25
C SER A 66 -2.20 -3.91 -11.12
N PHE A 67 -2.57 -4.56 -10.01
CA PHE A 67 -1.76 -4.79 -8.82
C PHE A 67 -2.11 -6.15 -8.21
N SER A 68 -1.08 -6.94 -7.93
CA SER A 68 -1.16 -8.13 -7.08
C SER A 68 0.19 -8.44 -6.43
N VAL A 69 0.15 -9.24 -5.37
CA VAL A 69 1.32 -9.72 -4.63
C VAL A 69 1.28 -11.24 -4.63
N GLY A 70 2.38 -11.87 -5.04
CA GLY A 70 2.51 -13.33 -5.05
C GLY A 70 2.45 -13.94 -3.65
N PRO A 71 2.32 -15.28 -3.56
CA PRO A 71 2.37 -15.97 -2.27
C PRO A 71 3.77 -15.90 -1.63
N GLU A 72 3.87 -16.28 -0.35
CA GLU A 72 5.15 -16.38 0.36
C GLU A 72 6.16 -17.30 -0.34
N SER A 73 5.70 -18.38 -0.98
CA SER A 73 6.54 -19.29 -1.76
C SER A 73 7.18 -18.63 -2.99
N ASP A 74 6.64 -17.50 -3.44
CA ASP A 74 7.22 -16.64 -4.49
C ASP A 74 7.75 -15.31 -3.92
N ASN A 75 8.08 -15.30 -2.62
CA ASN A 75 8.63 -14.17 -1.87
C ASN A 75 7.80 -12.88 -2.01
N TYR A 76 6.48 -13.00 -2.07
CA TYR A 76 5.58 -11.85 -2.21
C TYR A 76 5.93 -10.97 -3.44
N ARG A 77 6.29 -11.59 -4.56
CA ARG A 77 6.63 -10.87 -5.80
C ARG A 77 5.54 -9.87 -6.18
N LEU A 78 5.94 -8.63 -6.43
CA LEU A 78 5.06 -7.58 -6.91
C LEU A 78 4.76 -7.76 -8.40
N HIS A 79 3.49 -7.71 -8.75
CA HIS A 79 3.02 -7.59 -10.13
C HIS A 79 2.23 -6.29 -10.26
N VAL A 80 2.73 -5.37 -11.09
CA VAL A 80 2.07 -4.08 -11.38
C VAL A 80 2.10 -3.76 -12.86
N GLY A 81 1.07 -3.06 -13.34
CA GLY A 81 0.97 -2.66 -14.74
C GLY A 81 -0.01 -1.52 -14.98
N GLY A 82 0.04 -0.97 -16.19
CA GLY A 82 -0.86 0.09 -16.65
C GLY A 82 -0.78 1.36 -15.81
N TYR A 83 0.46 1.85 -15.63
CA TYR A 83 0.74 3.15 -15.00
C TYR A 83 0.08 4.29 -15.76
N SER A 84 -0.56 5.20 -15.02
CA SER A 84 -1.18 6.44 -15.50
C SER A 84 -1.03 7.57 -14.50
#